data_AF-A0A5C6Q2S3-F1
#
_entry.id   AF-A0A5C6Q2S3-F1
#
_cell.length_a   1.000
_cell.length_b   1.000
_cell.length_c   1.000
_cell.angle_alpha   90.00
_cell.angle_beta   90.00
_cell.angle_gamma   90.00
#
_symmetry.space_group_name_H-M   'P 1'
#
loop_
_entity.id
_entity.type
_entity.pdbx_description
1 polymer ?
#
loop_
_entity_poly.entity_id
_entity_poly.type
_entity_poly.pdbx_seq_one_letter_code
_entity_poly.pdbx_strand_id
1 'polypeptide(L)'
;MLMIKRLMTQHMPGMLTCEEVDGFLYDFHDGNLSYIERFKFKLHLSMCPECRDYLDGYKNAIRMSQTGFIKANKSTEVPEDLMQAILKSRTSK
;
A
#
# COMPACT_ATOMS: atom_id res chain seq x y z
N MET A 1 21.41 -17.65 7.31
CA MET A 1 21.67 -16.20 7.51
C MET A 1 20.42 -15.34 7.37
N LEU A 2 19.43 -15.69 6.53
CA LEU A 2 18.15 -14.95 6.38
C LEU A 2 17.33 -14.85 7.68
N MET A 3 17.20 -15.96 8.43
CA MET A 3 16.46 -16.00 9.71
C MET A 3 17.01 -15.06 10.78
N ILE A 4 18.32 -14.76 10.78
CA ILE A 4 18.95 -13.90 11.80
C ILE A 4 18.61 -12.43 11.55
N LYS A 5 18.58 -11.98 10.28
CA LYS A 5 18.22 -10.58 9.93
C LYS A 5 16.76 -10.25 10.30
N ARG A 6 15.86 -11.22 10.12
CA ARG A 6 14.44 -11.10 10.48
C ARG A 6 14.22 -10.89 11.98
N LEU A 7 14.97 -11.61 12.83
CA LEU A 7 14.87 -11.44 14.28
C LEU A 7 15.37 -10.06 14.73
N MET A 8 16.42 -9.52 14.09
CA MET A 8 17.01 -8.24 14.46
C MET A 8 16.07 -7.05 14.19
N THR A 9 15.28 -7.07 13.11
CA THR A 9 14.35 -5.97 12.80
C THR A 9 13.04 -6.03 13.58
N GLN A 10 12.63 -7.21 14.04
CA GLN A 10 11.40 -7.38 14.84
C GLN A 10 11.53 -6.92 16.30
N HIS A 11 12.74 -6.82 16.84
CA HIS A 11 12.96 -6.60 18.28
C HIS A 11 13.78 -5.34 18.58
N MET A 12 14.08 -4.50 17.58
CA MET A 12 14.85 -3.27 17.80
C MET A 12 13.92 -2.10 18.15
N PRO A 13 14.06 -1.47 19.32
CA PRO A 13 13.23 -0.33 19.72
C PRO A 13 13.27 0.79 18.67
N GLY A 14 12.10 1.23 18.20
CA GLY A 14 11.96 2.30 17.21
C GLY A 14 12.01 1.85 15.74
N MET A 15 12.22 0.56 15.47
CA MET A 15 12.08 -0.06 14.15
C MET A 15 10.66 -0.59 13.96
N LEU A 16 10.14 -0.53 12.73
CA LEU A 16 8.87 -1.16 12.41
C LEU A 16 9.01 -2.68 12.45
N THR A 17 7.98 -3.35 12.91
CA THR A 17 7.75 -4.78 12.72
C THR A 17 7.30 -5.07 11.29
N CYS A 18 7.38 -6.33 10.87
CA CYS A 18 6.85 -6.74 9.57
C CYS A 18 5.33 -6.52 9.46
N GLU A 19 4.60 -6.60 10.57
CA GLU A 19 3.15 -6.36 10.62
C GLU A 19 2.83 -4.87 10.45
N GLU A 20 3.57 -3.97 11.10
CA GLU A 20 3.41 -2.52 10.89
C GLU A 20 3.78 -2.11 9.46
N VAL A 21 4.74 -2.80 8.82
CA VAL A 21 5.05 -2.60 7.40
C VAL A 21 3.86 -2.98 6.51
N ASP A 22 3.16 -4.08 6.79
CA ASP A 22 1.94 -4.44 6.05
C ASP A 22 0.88 -3.34 6.18
N GLY A 23 0.67 -2.83 7.40
CA GLY A 23 -0.25 -1.72 7.67
C GLY A 23 0.08 -0.43 6.90
N PHE A 24 1.34 -0.19 6.56
CA PHE A 24 1.79 1.00 5.82
C PHE A 24 1.78 0.83 4.29
N LEU A 25 1.48 -0.34 3.75
CA LEU A 25 1.53 -0.57 2.30
C LEU A 25 0.62 0.37 1.50
N TYR A 26 -0.61 0.55 1.99
CA TYR A 26 -1.61 1.41 1.35
C TYR A 26 -1.15 2.86 1.33
N ASP A 27 -0.81 3.42 2.49
CA ASP A 27 -0.36 4.82 2.60
C ASP A 27 0.98 5.05 1.90
N PHE A 28 1.85 4.04 1.83
CA PHE A 28 3.07 4.11 1.04
C PHE A 28 2.77 4.20 -0.46
N HIS A 29 1.79 3.43 -0.95
CA HIS A 29 1.36 3.46 -2.35
C HIS A 29 0.72 4.79 -2.73
N ASP A 30 -0.16 5.32 -1.87
CA ASP A 30 -0.87 6.59 -2.09
C ASP A 30 0.00 7.82 -1.79
N GLY A 31 1.17 7.64 -1.16
CA GLY A 31 2.07 8.74 -0.80
C GLY A 31 1.65 9.52 0.45
N ASN A 32 0.81 8.92 1.30
CA ASN A 32 0.24 9.53 2.51
C ASN A 32 1.12 9.36 3.77
N LEU A 33 2.19 8.57 3.71
CA LEU A 33 3.13 8.45 4.82
C LEU A 33 3.83 9.78 5.09
N SER A 34 3.91 10.17 6.35
CA SER A 34 4.78 11.27 6.79
C SER A 34 6.24 10.97 6.46
N TYR A 35 7.08 12.01 6.50
CA TYR A 35 8.51 11.87 6.22
C TYR A 35 9.20 10.83 7.12
N ILE A 36 8.84 10.82 8.41
CA ILE A 36 9.43 9.92 9.41
C ILE A 36 8.97 8.48 9.17
N GLU A 37 7.68 8.26 8.90
CA GLU A 37 7.15 6.92 8.61
C GLU A 37 7.77 6.35 7.34
N ARG A 38 7.85 7.16 6.29
CA ARG A 38 8.46 6.76 5.02
C ARG A 38 9.94 6.40 5.20
N PHE A 39 10.66 7.11 6.06
CA PHE A 39 12.05 6.77 6.40
C PHE A 39 12.14 5.42 7.11
N LYS A 40 11.36 5.21 8.18
CA LYS A 40 11.34 3.95 8.94
C LYS A 40 10.94 2.76 8.07
N PHE A 41 9.95 2.95 7.20
CA PHE A 41 9.48 1.96 6.25
C PHE A 41 10.59 1.53 5.29
N LYS A 42 11.25 2.51 4.64
CA LYS A 42 12.39 2.23 3.74
C LYS A 42 13.57 1.58 4.47
N LEU A 43 13.83 1.99 5.71
CA LEU A 43 14.86 1.38 6.54
C LEU A 43 14.57 -0.10 6.77
N HIS A 44 13.34 -0.47 7.19
CA HIS A 44 12.96 -1.87 7.36
C HIS A 44 13.14 -2.68 6.07
N LEU A 45 12.64 -2.18 4.94
CA LEU A 45 12.78 -2.85 3.63
C LEU A 45 14.24 -3.06 3.18
N SER A 46 15.16 -2.22 3.66
CA SER A 46 16.60 -2.39 3.38
C SER A 46 17.20 -3.60 4.10
N MET A 47 16.60 -4.02 5.21
CA MET A 47 17.11 -5.07 6.11
C MET A 47 16.29 -6.36 6.09
N CYS A 48 15.01 -6.29 5.69
CA CYS A 48 14.09 -7.43 5.62
C CYS A 48 13.74 -7.76 4.16
N PRO A 49 14.37 -8.79 3.55
CA PRO A 49 14.07 -9.17 2.17
C PRO A 49 12.62 -9.67 1.99
N GLU A 50 12.04 -10.34 2.98
CA GLU A 50 10.66 -10.84 2.90
C GLU A 50 9.65 -9.70 2.75
N CYS A 51 9.82 -8.61 3.49
CA CYS A 51 8.96 -7.43 3.36
C CYS A 51 9.16 -6.71 2.02
N ARG A 52 10.35 -6.81 1.41
CA ARG A 52 10.60 -6.27 0.06
C ARG A 52 9.87 -7.09 -0.99
N ASP A 53 10.01 -8.41 -0.93
CA ASP A 53 9.31 -9.34 -1.84
C ASP A 53 7.79 -9.17 -1.71
N TYR A 54 7.30 -8.98 -0.49
CA TYR A 54 5.90 -8.70 -0.22
C TYR A 54 5.42 -7.38 -0.83
N LEU A 55 6.19 -6.29 -0.69
CA LEU A 55 5.88 -5.00 -1.34
C LEU A 55 5.84 -5.14 -2.87
N ASP A 56 6.75 -5.91 -3.46
CA ASP A 56 6.78 -6.12 -4.90
C ASP A 56 5.59 -6.96 -5.38
N GLY A 57 5.18 -7.96 -4.59
CA GLY A 57 3.92 -8.69 -4.81
C GLY A 57 2.69 -7.78 -4.76
N TYR A 58 2.61 -6.92 -3.74
CA TYR A 58 1.54 -5.94 -3.58
C TYR A 58 1.44 -4.98 -4.79
N LYS A 59 2.56 -4.39 -5.22
CA LYS A 59 2.60 -3.52 -6.41
C LYS A 59 2.17 -4.26 -7.67
N ASN A 60 2.57 -5.52 -7.82
CA ASN A 60 2.17 -6.34 -8.96
C ASN A 60 0.67 -6.60 -8.97
N ALA A 61 0.06 -6.89 -7.82
CA ALA A 61 -1.39 -7.07 -7.71
C ALA A 61 -2.15 -5.82 -8.17
N ILE A 62 -1.71 -4.63 -7.73
CA ILE A 62 -2.28 -3.34 -8.17
C ILE A 62 -2.11 -3.14 -9.68
N ARG A 63 -0.90 -3.37 -10.20
CA ARG A 63 -0.63 -3.22 -11.64
C ARG A 63 -1.51 -4.17 -12.48
N MET A 64 -1.67 -5.41 -12.03
CA MET A 64 -2.49 -6.41 -12.72
C MET A 64 -3.97 -6.02 -12.70
N SER A 65 -4.51 -5.56 -11.57
CA SER A 65 -5.90 -5.12 -11.48
C SER A 65 -6.15 -3.92 -12.41
N GLN A 66 -5.29 -2.90 -12.36
CA GLN A 66 -5.37 -1.73 -13.24
C GLN A 66 -5.29 -2.11 -14.73
N THR A 67 -4.39 -3.03 -15.10
CA THR A 67 -4.27 -3.49 -16.49
C THR A 67 -5.56 -4.21 -16.96
N GLY A 68 -6.21 -4.96 -16.08
CA GLY A 68 -7.52 -5.55 -16.35
C GLY A 68 -8.60 -4.50 -16.64
N PHE A 69 -8.66 -3.43 -15.84
CA PHE A 69 -9.59 -2.32 -16.05
C PHE A 69 -9.30 -1.52 -17.32
N ILE A 70 -8.02 -1.35 -17.70
CA ILE A 70 -7.64 -0.65 -18.94
C ILE A 70 -8.04 -1.45 -20.18
N LYS A 71 -8.01 -2.80 -20.11
CA LYS A 71 -8.45 -3.68 -21.19
C LYS A 71 -9.97 -3.81 -21.29
N ALA A 72 -10.70 -3.62 -20.19
CA ALA A 72 -12.14 -3.47 -20.25
C ALA A 72 -12.48 -2.17 -20.98
N ASN A 73 -13.47 -2.19 -21.88
CA ASN A 73 -13.91 -0.98 -22.57
C ASN A 73 -14.23 0.09 -21.53
N LYS A 74 -13.49 1.22 -21.55
CA LYS A 74 -13.84 2.39 -20.75
C LYS A 74 -15.28 2.77 -21.12
N SER A 75 -16.19 2.72 -20.16
CA SER A 75 -17.50 3.33 -20.33
C SER A 75 -17.26 4.81 -20.60
N THR A 76 -17.60 5.26 -21.81
CA THR A 76 -17.46 6.67 -22.20
C THR A 76 -18.45 7.57 -21.47
N GLU A 77 -19.45 6.98 -20.82
CA GLU A 77 -20.50 7.69 -20.11
C GLU A 77 -20.59 7.16 -18.67
N VAL A 78 -20.33 8.05 -17.71
CA VAL A 78 -20.56 7.79 -16.29
C VAL A 78 -22.00 8.24 -16.00
N PRO A 79 -22.88 7.37 -15.47
CA PRO A 79 -24.26 7.76 -15.18
C PRO A 79 -24.34 8.90 -14.16
N GLU A 80 -25.00 9.99 -14.53
CA GLU A 80 -25.12 11.20 -13.69
C GLU A 80 -25.87 10.91 -12.38
N ASP A 81 -26.89 10.05 -12.43
CA ASP A 81 -27.65 9.62 -11.25
C ASP A 81 -26.76 8.94 -10.20
N LEU A 82 -25.78 8.13 -10.65
CA LEU A 82 -24.79 7.51 -9.79
C LEU A 82 -23.85 8.57 -9.18
N MET A 83 -23.39 9.54 -9.97
CA MET A 83 -22.54 10.63 -9.45
C MET A 83 -23.28 11.44 -8.37
N GLN A 84 -24.53 11.80 -8.61
CA GLN A 84 -25.35 12.54 -7.65
C GLN A 84 -25.61 11.73 -6.37
N ALA A 85 -25.88 10.42 -6.49
CA ALA A 85 -26.04 9.54 -5.33
C ALA A 85 -24.77 9.50 -4.46
N ILE A 86 -23.60 9.38 -5.08
CA ILE A 86 -22.30 9.40 -4.38
C ILE A 86 -22.09 10.74 -3.68
N LEU A 87 -22.28 11.86 -4.37
CA LEU A 87 -22.11 13.20 -3.79
C LEU A 87 -23.03 13.41 -2.58
N LYS A 88 -24.31 13.04 -2.70
CA LYS A 88 -25.28 13.14 -1.61
C LYS A 88 -24.88 12.33 -0.37
N SER A 89 -24.30 11.14 -0.56
CA SER A 89 -23.83 10.31 0.56
C SER A 89 -22.66 10.92 1.34
N ARG A 90 -21.81 11.72 0.66
CA ARG A 90 -20.67 12.40 1.29
C ARG A 90 -21.08 13.62 2.11
N THR A 91 -22.17 14.28 1.73
CA THR A 91 -22.69 15.48 2.41
C THR A 91 -23.72 15.17 3.50
N SER A 92 -24.26 13.95 3.55
CA SER A 92 -25.25 13.54 4.56
C SER A 92 -24.63 13.13 5.90
N LYS A 93 -23.43 13.63 6.21
CA LYS A 93 -22.71 13.35 7.45
C LYS A 93 -22.88 14.49 8.45
#